data_AF-A0A2S4MNP3-F1
#
_entry.id   AF-A0A2S4MNP3-F1
#
_cell.length_a   1.000
_cell.length_b   1.000
_cell.length_c   1.000
_cell.angle_alpha   90.00
_cell.angle_beta   90.00
_cell.angle_gamma   90.00
#
_symmetry.space_group_name_H-M   'P 1'
#
loop_
_entity.id
_entity.type
_entity.pdbx_description
1 polymer ?
#
loop_
_entity_poly.entity_id
_entity_poly.type
_entity_poly.pdbx_seq_one_letter_code
_entity_poly.pdbx_strand_id
1 'polypeptide(L)'
;MTMQTSAGPTQKHAQGVGIGLRHAHHDAFMQAPPPVGWVEVHSENYFGDGGYDLHVLDTVRRDLPVSLHGVGLGLGSAAPLDESHLARLARLVERIEPALVSEHLCWGATPHAALHDLLPMPLTHASLAHLCARVAHMQDTLRRRVLIENVSTYVRFRDDDYSEAAFLAELARRTGCGVLLDVNNLYVNQRNHGEDALAAMNALPPDIVGELHLAGHRVTPAAVIDDHGSRVAPEVWSLYDAALHRFGAVPTLIEWDTQVPPLDVLLDEARQAHERMSAHA
;
A
#
# COMPACT_ATOMS: atom_id res chain seq x y z
N MET A 1 26.28 13.62 38.61
CA MET A 1 26.37 12.73 37.44
C MET A 1 24.95 12.57 36.93
N THR A 2 24.52 13.50 36.08
CA THR A 2 23.15 13.58 35.60
C THR A 2 23.00 12.59 34.46
N MET A 3 22.21 11.53 34.67
CA MET A 3 21.89 10.58 33.61
C MET A 3 21.07 11.31 32.53
N GLN A 4 21.67 11.51 31.36
CA GLN A 4 20.94 11.84 30.15
C GLN A 4 20.07 10.64 29.80
N THR A 5 18.76 10.76 30.02
CA THR A 5 17.77 9.92 29.36
C THR A 5 17.87 10.20 27.86
N SER A 6 18.40 9.26 27.09
CA SER A 6 18.31 9.30 25.63
C SER A 6 16.83 9.34 25.26
N ALA A 7 16.39 10.43 24.62
CA ALA A 7 15.10 10.43 23.95
C ALA A 7 15.09 9.27 22.95
N GLY A 8 14.12 8.36 23.07
CA GLY A 8 13.91 7.34 22.04
C GLY A 8 13.65 8.02 20.68
N PRO A 9 13.93 7.34 19.56
CA PRO A 9 13.69 7.91 18.24
C PRO A 9 12.22 8.35 18.13
N THR A 10 12.00 9.61 17.75
CA THR A 10 10.67 10.15 17.45
C THR A 10 10.10 9.39 16.26
N GLN A 11 9.04 8.61 16.50
CA GLN A 11 8.30 7.92 15.45
C GLN A 11 7.75 8.96 14.46
N LYS A 12 8.20 8.88 13.20
CA LYS A 12 7.69 9.74 12.13
C LYS A 12 6.35 9.19 11.65
N HIS A 13 5.35 10.06 11.51
CA HIS A 13 4.05 9.70 10.98
C HIS A 13 3.92 10.18 9.53
N ALA A 14 3.34 9.35 8.66
CA ALA A 14 2.95 9.76 7.33
C ALA A 14 1.75 10.71 7.45
N GLN A 15 1.86 11.88 6.83
CA GLN A 15 0.79 12.89 6.79
C GLN A 15 0.84 13.60 5.44
N GLY A 16 -0.33 13.97 4.93
CA GLY A 16 -0.43 14.61 3.62
C GLY A 16 -0.10 13.64 2.49
N VAL A 17 0.56 14.16 1.46
CA VAL A 17 0.81 13.43 0.21
C VAL A 17 2.27 12.98 0.11
N GLY A 18 2.46 11.72 -0.26
CA GLY A 18 3.76 11.10 -0.53
C GLY A 18 3.88 10.63 -1.97
N ILE A 19 5.06 10.11 -2.32
CA ILE A 19 5.34 9.48 -3.62
C ILE A 19 6.09 8.16 -3.44
N GLY A 20 5.92 7.24 -4.39
CA GLY A 20 6.76 6.05 -4.47
C GLY A 20 8.22 6.41 -4.77
N LEU A 21 9.15 5.90 -3.96
CA LEU A 21 10.59 5.94 -4.24
C LEU A 21 10.96 4.69 -5.04
N ARG A 22 11.38 4.90 -6.29
CA ARG A 22 11.90 3.85 -7.17
C ARG A 22 13.38 4.10 -7.46
N HIS A 23 14.11 3.07 -7.90
CA HIS A 23 15.55 3.16 -8.18
C HIS A 23 15.91 4.32 -9.13
N ALA A 24 15.03 4.63 -10.10
CA ALA A 24 15.21 5.73 -11.04
C ALA A 24 15.32 7.13 -10.37
N HIS A 25 14.85 7.28 -9.12
CA HIS A 25 14.84 8.55 -8.40
C HIS A 25 15.91 8.64 -7.31
N HIS A 26 16.68 7.56 -7.04
CA HIS A 26 17.66 7.52 -5.95
C HIS A 26 18.63 8.71 -5.98
N ASP A 27 19.21 9.02 -7.15
CA ASP A 27 20.18 10.10 -7.27
C ASP A 27 19.59 11.48 -6.94
N ALA A 28 18.32 11.72 -7.26
CA ALA A 28 17.64 12.96 -6.92
C ALA A 28 17.45 13.08 -5.39
N PHE A 29 16.99 12.01 -4.74
CA PHE A 29 16.83 11.97 -3.29
C PHE A 29 18.17 12.09 -2.53
N MET A 30 19.25 11.57 -3.10
CA MET A 30 20.60 11.70 -2.52
C MET A 30 21.18 13.10 -2.67
N GLN A 31 20.73 13.90 -3.63
CA GLN A 31 21.14 15.29 -3.78
C GLN A 31 20.41 16.22 -2.81
N ALA A 32 19.08 16.09 -2.73
CA ALA A 32 18.25 16.82 -1.77
C ALA A 32 16.89 16.12 -1.60
N PRO A 33 16.30 16.16 -0.39
CA PRO A 33 14.95 15.64 -0.19
C PRO A 33 13.93 16.48 -0.99
N PRO A 34 13.09 15.86 -1.83
CA PRO A 34 12.03 16.57 -2.54
C PRO A 34 10.94 17.05 -1.56
N PRO A 35 10.12 18.04 -1.95
CA PRO A 35 9.09 18.63 -1.09
C PRO A 35 7.83 17.75 -1.01
N VAL A 36 7.97 16.55 -0.45
CA VAL A 36 6.88 15.58 -0.23
C VAL A 36 6.71 15.29 1.27
N GLY A 37 5.51 14.88 1.67
CA GLY A 37 5.23 14.60 3.09
C GLY A 37 5.88 13.33 3.60
N TRP A 38 6.04 12.33 2.73
CA TRP A 38 6.60 11.01 3.03
C TRP A 38 6.89 10.26 1.73
N VAL A 39 7.55 9.11 1.83
CA VAL A 39 7.80 8.21 0.69
C VAL A 39 7.37 6.79 0.99
N GLU A 40 7.03 6.05 -0.05
CA GLU A 40 6.84 4.61 0.03
C GLU A 40 7.92 3.86 -0.76
N VAL A 41 8.31 2.69 -0.25
CA VAL A 41 9.15 1.73 -0.97
C VAL A 41 8.57 0.33 -0.91
N HIS A 42 8.86 -0.49 -1.93
CA HIS A 42 8.62 -1.92 -1.88
C HIS A 42 9.64 -2.60 -0.98
N SER A 43 9.17 -3.25 0.07
CA SER A 43 9.98 -3.84 1.15
C SER A 43 11.04 -4.81 0.63
N GLU A 44 10.67 -5.63 -0.35
CA GLU A 44 11.48 -6.70 -0.93
C GLU A 44 12.77 -6.19 -1.57
N ASN A 45 12.77 -4.95 -2.07
CA ASN A 45 13.95 -4.32 -2.67
C ASN A 45 15.04 -4.00 -1.61
N TYR A 46 14.71 -4.07 -0.32
CA TYR A 46 15.58 -3.65 0.78
C TYR A 46 15.86 -4.76 1.80
N PHE A 47 15.62 -6.02 1.43
CA PHE A 47 15.90 -7.18 2.28
C PHE A 47 17.38 -7.58 2.36
N GLY A 48 18.24 -6.97 1.55
CA GLY A 48 19.68 -7.19 1.62
C GLY A 48 20.29 -6.65 2.92
N ASP A 49 21.44 -7.20 3.32
CA ASP A 49 22.14 -6.77 4.55
C ASP A 49 22.92 -5.44 4.39
N GLY A 50 22.90 -4.84 3.18
CA GLY A 50 23.60 -3.61 2.83
C GLY A 50 23.46 -3.28 1.35
N GLY A 51 24.27 -2.33 0.86
CA GLY A 51 24.27 -1.90 -0.54
C GLY A 51 23.77 -0.48 -0.73
N TYR A 52 23.80 -0.02 -1.98
CA TYR A 52 23.43 1.36 -2.32
C TYR A 52 21.95 1.64 -2.02
N ASP A 53 21.05 0.72 -2.34
CA ASP A 53 19.61 0.92 -2.11
C ASP A 53 19.31 1.12 -0.62
N LEU A 54 19.87 0.28 0.25
CA LEU A 54 19.69 0.43 1.69
C LEU A 54 20.34 1.71 2.23
N HIS A 55 21.47 2.13 1.66
CA HIS A 55 22.09 3.42 1.99
C HIS A 55 21.18 4.61 1.59
N VAL A 56 20.53 4.54 0.42
CA VAL A 56 19.54 5.54 0.00
C VAL A 56 18.37 5.55 0.97
N LEU A 57 17.81 4.38 1.31
CA LEU A 57 16.66 4.30 2.22
C LEU A 57 16.97 4.84 3.62
N ASP A 58 18.12 4.48 4.20
CA ASP A 58 18.59 5.05 5.47
C ASP A 58 18.74 6.57 5.37
N THR A 59 19.21 7.07 4.22
CA THR A 59 19.38 8.51 3.97
C THR A 59 18.03 9.21 3.92
N VAL A 60 17.09 8.70 3.13
CA VAL A 60 15.75 9.26 2.99
C VAL A 60 15.01 9.24 4.33
N ARG A 61 15.10 8.14 5.09
CA ARG A 61 14.43 8.00 6.39
C ARG A 61 14.91 9.02 7.44
N ARG A 62 16.14 9.54 7.31
CA ARG A 62 16.63 10.63 8.20
C ARG A 62 15.78 11.89 8.06
N ASP A 63 15.27 12.18 6.87
CA ASP A 63 14.54 13.41 6.58
C ASP A 63 13.03 13.19 6.47
N LEU A 64 12.59 12.12 5.81
CA LEU A 64 11.18 11.83 5.55
C LEU A 64 10.66 10.61 6.32
N PRO A 65 9.35 10.55 6.67
CA PRO A 65 8.69 9.30 7.02
C PRO A 65 8.73 8.34 5.82
N VAL A 66 8.82 7.04 6.11
CA VAL A 66 8.83 5.96 5.11
C VAL A 66 7.64 5.02 5.36
N SER A 67 6.89 4.69 4.32
CA SER A 67 6.00 3.53 4.27
C SER A 67 6.73 2.34 3.67
N LEU A 68 6.56 1.16 4.28
CA LEU A 68 7.04 -0.10 3.72
C LEU A 68 5.84 -0.86 3.18
N HIS A 69 5.77 -0.98 1.86
CA HIS A 69 4.71 -1.70 1.18
C HIS A 69 5.23 -3.04 0.68
N GLY A 70 4.52 -4.13 0.96
CA GLY A 70 4.92 -5.47 0.58
C GLY A 70 4.21 -5.96 -0.69
N VAL A 71 4.96 -6.63 -1.56
CA VAL A 71 4.45 -7.18 -2.83
C VAL A 71 4.68 -8.69 -2.97
N GLY A 72 5.25 -9.34 -1.94
CA GLY A 72 5.76 -10.71 -2.05
C GLY A 72 5.36 -11.66 -0.94
N LEU A 73 4.63 -11.22 0.11
CA LEU A 73 4.26 -12.11 1.21
C LEU A 73 3.07 -13.01 0.84
N GLY A 74 2.16 -12.52 -0.01
CA GLY A 74 1.04 -13.28 -0.55
C GLY A 74 0.16 -13.87 0.55
N LEU A 75 -0.38 -13.03 1.44
CA LEU A 75 -1.12 -13.44 2.65
C LEU A 75 -2.31 -14.37 2.38
N GLY A 76 -2.88 -14.35 1.17
CA GLY A 76 -3.94 -15.27 0.73
C GLY A 76 -3.48 -16.63 0.26
N SER A 77 -2.17 -16.88 0.22
CA SER A 77 -1.59 -18.12 -0.28
C SER A 77 -1.97 -19.33 0.57
N ALA A 78 -2.32 -20.44 -0.09
CA ALA A 78 -2.64 -21.70 0.58
C ALA A 78 -1.39 -22.35 1.21
N ALA A 79 -0.22 -22.08 0.64
CA ALA A 79 1.06 -22.49 1.22
C ALA A 79 1.24 -21.90 2.63
N PRO A 80 2.04 -22.54 3.49
CA PRO A 80 2.48 -21.93 4.75
C PRO A 80 3.11 -20.57 4.49
N LEU A 81 2.96 -19.64 5.44
CA LEU A 81 3.60 -18.33 5.36
C LEU A 81 5.13 -18.50 5.33
N ASP A 82 5.81 -17.73 4.48
CA ASP A 82 7.28 -17.75 4.43
C ASP A 82 7.85 -17.00 5.65
N GLU A 83 8.16 -17.74 6.71
CA GLU A 83 8.77 -17.21 7.94
C GLU A 83 10.11 -16.54 7.68
N SER A 84 10.85 -16.94 6.63
CA SER A 84 12.11 -16.29 6.27
C SER A 84 11.86 -14.90 5.67
N HIS A 85 10.82 -14.76 4.85
CA HIS A 85 10.38 -13.47 4.31
C HIS A 85 9.92 -12.57 5.45
N LEU A 86 9.03 -13.05 6.32
CA LEU A 86 8.52 -12.27 7.44
C LEU A 86 9.64 -11.83 8.39
N ALA A 87 10.64 -12.67 8.63
CA ALA A 87 11.82 -12.30 9.41
C ALA A 87 12.69 -11.23 8.72
N ARG A 88 12.78 -11.21 7.38
CA ARG A 88 13.47 -10.12 6.64
C ARG A 88 12.70 -8.81 6.76
N LEU A 89 11.38 -8.86 6.60
CA LEU A 89 10.51 -7.70 6.80
C LEU A 89 10.61 -7.16 8.23
N ALA A 90 10.62 -8.02 9.25
CA ALA A 90 10.77 -7.61 10.65
C ALA A 90 12.09 -6.87 10.90
N ARG A 91 13.20 -7.34 10.33
CA ARG A 91 14.50 -6.64 10.42
C ARG A 91 14.47 -5.29 9.71
N LEU A 92 13.82 -5.20 8.56
CA LEU A 92 13.68 -3.93 7.84
C LEU A 92 12.81 -2.94 8.62
N VAL A 93 11.70 -3.41 9.21
CA VAL A 93 10.83 -2.61 10.08
C VAL A 93 11.60 -2.09 11.30
N GLU A 94 12.42 -2.93 11.94
CA GLU A 94 13.27 -2.51 13.07
C GLU A 94 14.31 -1.47 12.67
N ARG A 95 14.95 -1.63 11.50
CA ARG A 95 15.98 -0.70 11.01
C ARG A 95 15.39 0.66 10.61
N ILE A 96 14.29 0.64 9.85
CA ILE A 96 13.73 1.82 9.21
C ILE A 96 12.72 2.53 10.11
N GLU A 97 12.14 1.84 11.10
CA GLU A 97 11.07 2.36 11.94
C GLU A 97 10.01 3.10 11.11
N PRO A 98 9.34 2.41 10.16
CA PRO A 98 8.52 3.07 9.15
C PRO A 98 7.21 3.60 9.75
N ALA A 99 6.66 4.64 9.13
CA ALA A 99 5.38 5.23 9.50
C ALA A 99 4.24 4.23 9.30
N LEU A 100 4.24 3.51 8.18
CA LEU A 100 3.21 2.56 7.77
C LEU A 100 3.88 1.26 7.30
N VAL A 101 3.15 0.15 7.41
CA VAL A 101 3.50 -1.13 6.81
C VAL A 101 2.23 -1.72 6.20
N SER A 102 2.27 -2.04 4.92
CA SER A 102 1.13 -2.52 4.15
C SER A 102 1.48 -3.78 3.35
N GLU A 103 0.46 -4.55 2.99
CA GLU A 103 0.56 -5.75 2.14
C GLU A 103 -0.78 -6.00 1.44
N HIS A 104 -0.79 -6.81 0.38
CA HIS A 104 -1.96 -7.03 -0.45
C HIS A 104 -2.90 -8.13 0.04
N LEU A 105 -4.19 -7.97 -0.28
CA LEU A 105 -5.21 -9.03 -0.25
C LEU A 105 -5.05 -10.00 -1.44
N CYS A 106 -3.87 -10.57 -1.63
CA CYS A 106 -3.59 -11.40 -2.81
C CYS A 106 -3.19 -12.85 -2.49
N TRP A 107 -3.44 -13.70 -3.48
CA TRP A 107 -2.74 -14.95 -3.70
C TRP A 107 -1.50 -14.66 -4.56
N GLY A 108 -0.36 -15.29 -4.26
CA GLY A 108 0.85 -14.99 -5.04
C GLY A 108 2.03 -15.89 -4.74
N ALA A 109 2.03 -16.58 -3.61
CA ALA A 109 3.06 -17.55 -3.27
C ALA A 109 2.55 -18.99 -3.44
N THR A 110 3.31 -19.79 -4.17
CA THR A 110 3.21 -21.25 -4.17
C THR A 110 4.41 -21.84 -3.43
N PRO A 111 4.37 -23.12 -3.00
CA PRO A 111 5.55 -23.75 -2.39
C PRO A 111 6.79 -23.80 -3.30
N HIS A 112 6.64 -23.51 -4.60
CA HIS A 112 7.69 -23.64 -5.61
C HIS A 112 8.11 -22.30 -6.25
N ALA A 113 7.30 -21.24 -6.12
CA ALA A 113 7.56 -19.93 -6.71
C ALA A 113 6.63 -18.87 -6.11
N ALA A 114 7.12 -17.64 -5.99
CA ALA A 114 6.29 -16.45 -5.92
C ALA A 114 5.99 -16.00 -7.36
N LEU A 115 4.72 -15.76 -7.65
CA LEU A 115 4.28 -15.11 -8.87
C LEU A 115 4.50 -13.61 -8.70
N HIS A 116 4.95 -12.94 -9.77
CA HIS A 116 5.12 -11.50 -9.80
C HIS A 116 3.79 -10.74 -9.97
N ASP A 117 2.67 -11.46 -9.97
CA ASP A 117 1.34 -10.93 -10.20
C ASP A 117 0.49 -11.15 -8.94
N LEU A 118 -0.33 -10.15 -8.61
CA LEU A 118 -1.20 -10.15 -7.44
C LEU A 118 -2.49 -10.86 -7.81
N LEU A 119 -2.54 -12.18 -7.60
CA LEU A 119 -3.67 -12.97 -8.06
C LEU A 119 -4.87 -12.87 -7.11
N PRO A 120 -6.09 -12.84 -7.65
CA PRO A 120 -7.30 -12.81 -6.84
C PRO A 120 -7.44 -14.11 -6.05
N MET A 121 -8.04 -13.99 -4.87
CA MET A 121 -8.40 -15.12 -4.02
C MET A 121 -9.92 -15.18 -3.81
N PRO A 122 -10.50 -16.37 -3.59
CA PRO A 122 -11.92 -16.47 -3.29
C PRO A 122 -12.22 -15.79 -1.94
N LEU A 123 -13.24 -14.96 -1.90
CA LEU A 123 -13.66 -14.17 -0.75
C LEU A 123 -14.72 -14.93 0.07
N THR A 124 -14.31 -16.08 0.60
CA THR A 124 -15.18 -16.97 1.40
C THR A 124 -14.96 -16.79 2.90
N HIS A 125 -15.88 -17.32 3.72
CA HIS A 125 -15.66 -17.42 5.17
C HIS A 125 -14.38 -18.19 5.54
N ALA A 126 -14.02 -19.23 4.78
CA ALA A 126 -12.81 -20.01 5.02
C ALA A 126 -11.55 -19.19 4.70
N SER A 127 -11.55 -18.47 3.58
CA SER A 127 -10.49 -17.55 3.20
C SER A 127 -10.30 -16.44 4.24
N LEU A 128 -11.40 -15.89 4.76
CA LEU A 128 -11.35 -14.87 5.80
C LEU A 128 -10.69 -15.39 7.08
N ALA A 129 -11.06 -16.59 7.53
CA ALA A 129 -10.44 -17.20 8.72
C ALA A 129 -8.93 -17.44 8.51
N HIS A 130 -8.55 -17.89 7.31
CA HIS A 130 -7.16 -18.12 6.90
C HIS A 130 -6.32 -16.85 6.88
N LEU A 131 -6.86 -15.74 6.37
CA LEU A 131 -6.20 -14.43 6.41
C LEU A 131 -6.13 -13.86 7.81
N CYS A 132 -7.19 -14.00 8.62
CA CYS A 132 -7.19 -13.51 10.00
C CYS A 132 -6.00 -14.05 10.78
N ALA A 133 -5.72 -15.36 10.66
CA ALA A 133 -4.59 -16.00 11.32
C ALA A 133 -3.24 -15.45 10.85
N ARG A 134 -3.07 -15.22 9.54
CA ARG A 134 -1.81 -14.71 8.98
C ARG A 134 -1.57 -13.23 9.26
N VAL A 135 -2.60 -12.40 9.16
CA VAL A 135 -2.51 -10.98 9.51
C VAL A 135 -2.20 -10.83 11.00
N ALA A 136 -2.82 -11.63 11.87
CA ALA A 136 -2.46 -11.65 13.29
C ALA A 136 -0.99 -12.04 13.50
N HIS A 137 -0.52 -13.12 12.87
CA HIS A 137 0.88 -13.55 12.97
C HIS A 137 1.88 -12.51 12.44
N MET A 138 1.57 -11.86 11.31
CA MET A 138 2.36 -10.75 10.76
C MET A 138 2.41 -9.58 11.75
N GLN A 139 1.27 -9.13 12.27
CA GLN A 139 1.23 -8.03 13.24
C GLN A 139 1.98 -8.36 14.54
N ASP A 140 1.85 -9.59 15.05
CA ASP A 140 2.57 -10.05 16.24
C ASP A 140 4.08 -10.06 16.01
N THR A 141 4.52 -10.50 14.84
CA THR A 141 5.94 -10.55 14.46
C THR A 141 6.52 -9.16 14.27
N LEU A 142 5.80 -8.27 13.58
CA LEU A 142 6.21 -6.90 13.32
C LEU A 142 5.96 -5.95 14.52
N ARG A 143 5.21 -6.42 15.52
CA ARG A 143 4.79 -5.67 16.73
C ARG A 143 4.10 -4.34 16.42
N ARG A 144 3.28 -4.33 15.37
CA ARG A 144 2.56 -3.14 14.93
C ARG A 144 1.31 -3.49 14.15
N ARG A 145 0.40 -2.54 14.07
CA ARG A 145 -0.72 -2.58 13.13
C ARG A 145 -0.17 -2.48 11.70
N VAL A 146 -0.68 -3.33 10.81
CA VAL A 146 -0.43 -3.31 9.37
C VAL A 146 -1.68 -2.88 8.62
N LEU A 147 -1.52 -2.45 7.38
CA LEU A 147 -2.62 -2.16 6.45
C LEU A 147 -2.74 -3.28 5.41
N ILE A 148 -3.97 -3.65 5.05
CA ILE A 148 -4.22 -4.62 3.98
C ILE A 148 -4.89 -3.91 2.81
N GLU A 149 -4.34 -4.11 1.62
CA GLU A 149 -4.75 -3.42 0.40
C GLU A 149 -5.76 -4.20 -0.44
N ASN A 150 -6.74 -3.50 -1.01
CA ASN A 150 -7.63 -4.03 -2.04
C ASN A 150 -6.90 -4.18 -3.37
N VAL A 151 -7.21 -5.22 -4.13
CA VAL A 151 -6.49 -5.54 -5.37
C VAL A 151 -7.37 -5.34 -6.60
N SER A 152 -6.74 -4.93 -7.70
CA SER A 152 -7.34 -5.09 -9.02
C SER A 152 -7.43 -6.57 -9.38
N THR A 153 -8.58 -7.00 -9.93
CA THR A 153 -8.79 -8.39 -10.30
C THR A 153 -9.36 -8.53 -11.70
N TYR A 154 -9.06 -9.65 -12.35
CA TYR A 154 -9.51 -9.95 -13.72
C TYR A 154 -10.51 -11.10 -13.78
N VAL A 155 -10.78 -11.73 -12.64
CA VAL A 155 -11.77 -12.78 -12.46
C VAL A 155 -12.43 -12.63 -11.08
N ARG A 156 -13.69 -13.05 -10.98
CA ARG A 156 -14.42 -13.23 -9.71
C ARG A 156 -14.75 -14.70 -9.51
N PHE A 157 -14.85 -15.13 -8.26
CA PHE A 157 -15.19 -16.51 -7.94
C PHE A 157 -16.70 -16.61 -7.70
N ARG A 158 -17.33 -17.66 -8.24
CA ARG A 158 -18.78 -17.85 -8.13
C ARG A 158 -19.26 -18.08 -6.70
N ASP A 159 -18.35 -18.55 -5.86
CA ASP A 159 -18.63 -18.95 -4.48
C ASP A 159 -18.18 -17.87 -3.48
N ASP A 160 -17.98 -16.61 -3.92
CA ASP A 160 -17.65 -15.51 -3.02
C ASP A 160 -18.82 -15.24 -2.05
N ASP A 161 -18.52 -15.27 -0.74
CA ASP A 161 -19.47 -14.96 0.33
C ASP A 161 -19.52 -13.45 0.62
N TYR A 162 -18.49 -12.71 0.21
CA TYR A 162 -18.28 -11.29 0.49
C TYR A 162 -17.96 -10.50 -0.78
N SER A 163 -18.34 -9.23 -0.83
CA SER A 163 -17.62 -8.26 -1.67
C SER A 163 -16.23 -7.99 -1.09
N GLU A 164 -15.29 -7.51 -1.89
CA GLU A 164 -13.93 -7.18 -1.43
C GLU A 164 -13.93 -6.18 -0.27
N ALA A 165 -14.72 -5.10 -0.38
CA ALA A 165 -14.84 -4.12 0.70
C ALA A 165 -15.43 -4.72 1.98
N ALA A 166 -16.45 -5.59 1.88
CA ALA A 166 -17.02 -6.27 3.04
C ALA A 166 -16.03 -7.26 3.67
N PHE A 167 -15.23 -7.93 2.84
CA PHE A 167 -14.17 -8.83 3.29
C PHE A 167 -13.09 -8.08 4.07
N LEU A 168 -12.60 -6.95 3.53
CA LEU A 168 -11.60 -6.09 4.19
C LEU A 168 -12.13 -5.50 5.50
N ALA A 169 -13.38 -5.03 5.51
CA ALA A 169 -14.01 -4.51 6.72
C ALA A 169 -14.09 -5.58 7.83
N GLU A 170 -14.49 -6.81 7.48
CA GLU A 170 -14.58 -7.90 8.43
C GLU A 170 -13.20 -8.41 8.88
N LEU A 171 -12.21 -8.43 7.99
CA LEU A 171 -10.81 -8.75 8.31
C LEU A 171 -10.27 -7.74 9.34
N ALA A 172 -10.37 -6.45 9.05
CA ALA A 172 -9.96 -5.37 9.95
C ALA A 172 -10.66 -5.47 11.32
N ARG A 173 -11.97 -5.77 11.33
CA ARG A 173 -12.74 -5.94 12.56
C ARG A 173 -12.23 -7.10 13.42
N ARG A 174 -11.76 -8.20 12.82
CA ARG A 174 -11.28 -9.40 13.53
C ARG A 174 -9.83 -9.33 13.97
N THR A 175 -8.97 -8.65 13.21
CA THR A 175 -7.51 -8.65 13.44
C THR A 175 -6.99 -7.31 13.98
N GLY A 176 -7.79 -6.25 13.88
CA GLY A 176 -7.34 -4.89 14.19
C GLY A 176 -6.44 -4.27 13.13
N CYS A 177 -6.22 -4.92 11.97
CA CYS A 177 -5.48 -4.30 10.87
C CYS A 177 -6.22 -3.05 10.33
N GLY A 178 -5.52 -2.22 9.57
CA GLY A 178 -6.16 -1.17 8.77
C GLY A 178 -6.31 -1.60 7.31
N VAL A 179 -6.78 -0.66 6.52
CA VAL A 179 -6.93 -0.79 5.07
C VAL A 179 -6.09 0.29 4.41
N LEU A 180 -5.28 -0.12 3.44
CA LEU A 180 -4.75 0.77 2.42
C LEU A 180 -5.75 0.67 1.28
N LEU A 181 -6.41 1.79 0.95
CA LEU A 181 -7.41 1.79 -0.10
C LEU A 181 -6.81 2.36 -1.37
N ASP A 182 -6.53 1.48 -2.32
CA ASP A 182 -6.19 1.90 -3.68
C ASP A 182 -7.47 2.26 -4.44
N VAL A 183 -7.58 3.55 -4.74
CA VAL A 183 -8.69 4.16 -5.45
C VAL A 183 -8.67 3.79 -6.94
N ASN A 184 -7.48 3.63 -7.52
CA ASN A 184 -7.31 3.13 -8.87
C ASN A 184 -7.80 1.68 -8.96
N ASN A 185 -7.50 0.83 -7.98
CA ASN A 185 -8.00 -0.55 -7.94
C ASN A 185 -9.54 -0.63 -7.86
N LEU A 186 -10.19 0.26 -7.11
CA LEU A 186 -11.66 0.37 -7.13
C LEU A 186 -12.18 0.72 -8.53
N TYR A 187 -11.53 1.66 -9.23
CA TYR A 187 -11.91 2.03 -10.59
C TYR A 187 -11.71 0.87 -11.58
N VAL A 188 -10.56 0.20 -11.53
CA VAL A 188 -10.26 -0.95 -12.39
C VAL A 188 -11.30 -2.06 -12.18
N ASN A 189 -11.61 -2.41 -10.93
CA ASN A 189 -12.64 -3.40 -10.61
C ASN A 189 -14.03 -2.95 -11.09
N GLN A 190 -14.39 -1.67 -10.97
CA GLN A 190 -15.62 -1.13 -11.54
C GLN A 190 -15.69 -1.32 -13.06
N ARG A 191 -14.59 -1.08 -13.78
CA ARG A 191 -14.55 -1.22 -15.24
C ARG A 191 -14.58 -2.68 -15.69
N ASN A 192 -13.94 -3.58 -14.95
CA ASN A 192 -13.82 -4.99 -15.32
C ASN A 192 -15.05 -5.82 -14.91
N HIS A 193 -15.64 -5.53 -13.74
CA HIS A 193 -16.71 -6.34 -13.15
C HIS A 193 -18.08 -5.65 -13.09
N GLY A 194 -18.14 -4.34 -13.40
CA GLY A 194 -19.37 -3.56 -13.30
C GLY A 194 -19.77 -3.23 -11.85
N GLU A 195 -18.83 -3.36 -10.91
CA GLU A 195 -19.01 -3.00 -9.51
C GLU A 195 -19.05 -1.49 -9.33
N ASP A 196 -19.81 -0.98 -8.36
CA ASP A 196 -19.85 0.45 -8.07
C ASP A 196 -18.73 0.80 -7.07
N ALA A 197 -17.74 1.57 -7.53
CA ALA A 197 -16.59 1.99 -6.73
C ALA A 197 -16.99 2.85 -5.52
N LEU A 198 -18.02 3.69 -5.64
CA LEU A 198 -18.53 4.49 -4.52
C LEU A 198 -19.26 3.61 -3.53
N ALA A 199 -20.02 2.61 -3.98
CA ALA A 199 -20.67 1.67 -3.09
C ALA A 199 -19.65 0.82 -2.32
N ALA A 200 -18.60 0.34 -2.98
CA ALA A 200 -17.50 -0.39 -2.35
C ALA A 200 -16.78 0.49 -1.30
N MET A 201 -16.44 1.73 -1.66
CA MET A 201 -15.83 2.70 -0.74
C MET A 201 -16.72 2.99 0.48
N ASN A 202 -18.02 3.17 0.28
CA ASN A 202 -18.97 3.44 1.37
C ASN A 202 -19.20 2.25 2.30
N ALA A 203 -18.92 1.03 1.85
CA ALA A 203 -18.99 -0.17 2.69
C ALA A 203 -17.87 -0.26 3.72
N LEU A 204 -16.77 0.49 3.54
CA LEU A 204 -15.67 0.55 4.51
C LEU A 204 -16.01 1.51 5.67
N PRO A 205 -15.79 1.08 6.93
CA PRO A 205 -15.77 1.98 8.08
C PRO A 205 -14.68 3.07 7.91
N PRO A 206 -14.93 4.34 8.25
CA PRO A 206 -13.95 5.38 7.98
C PRO A 206 -12.64 5.26 8.76
N ASP A 207 -12.73 4.74 9.98
CA ASP A 207 -11.65 4.65 10.94
C ASP A 207 -10.64 3.53 10.65
N ILE A 208 -10.95 2.64 9.70
CA ILE A 208 -10.04 1.57 9.31
C ILE A 208 -9.14 1.94 8.12
N VAL A 209 -9.49 2.94 7.32
CA VAL A 209 -8.69 3.38 6.17
C VAL A 209 -7.52 4.24 6.68
N GLY A 210 -6.31 3.71 6.56
CA GLY A 210 -5.08 4.33 7.07
C GLY A 210 -4.22 4.98 6.00
N GLU A 211 -4.45 4.65 4.73
CA GLU A 211 -3.65 5.08 3.57
C GLU A 211 -4.52 5.01 2.31
N LEU A 212 -4.28 5.91 1.36
CA LEU A 212 -4.92 5.93 0.04
C LEU A 212 -3.86 5.87 -1.04
N HIS A 213 -4.06 5.03 -2.06
CA HIS A 213 -3.21 5.04 -3.26
C HIS A 213 -3.96 5.64 -4.44
N LEU A 214 -3.20 6.40 -5.24
CA LEU A 214 -3.61 6.96 -6.52
C LEU A 214 -2.60 6.59 -7.58
N ALA A 215 -3.07 5.97 -8.66
CA ALA A 215 -2.26 5.60 -9.79
C ALA A 215 -3.03 5.77 -11.12
N GLY A 216 -2.29 5.66 -12.22
CA GLY A 216 -2.85 5.46 -13.55
C GLY A 216 -2.95 3.98 -13.91
N HIS A 217 -3.67 3.69 -14.99
CA HIS A 217 -3.90 2.32 -15.48
C HIS A 217 -3.87 2.26 -17.00
N ARG A 218 -3.87 1.06 -17.55
CA ARG A 218 -3.89 0.81 -19.00
C ARG A 218 -5.23 0.28 -19.46
N VAL A 219 -5.88 0.98 -20.39
CA VAL A 219 -7.10 0.49 -21.04
C VAL A 219 -6.75 -0.39 -22.23
N THR A 220 -7.33 -1.59 -22.29
CA THR A 220 -7.22 -2.51 -23.43
C THR A 220 -8.61 -2.85 -23.97
N PRO A 221 -8.73 -3.47 -25.16
CA PRO A 221 -10.02 -3.92 -25.67
C PRO A 221 -10.71 -4.99 -24.80
N ALA A 222 -9.93 -5.71 -23.97
CA ALA A 222 -10.43 -6.82 -23.17
C ALA A 222 -10.73 -6.42 -21.71
N ALA A 223 -9.91 -5.55 -21.14
CA ALA A 223 -9.99 -5.15 -19.73
C ALA A 223 -9.24 -3.83 -19.49
N VAL A 224 -9.50 -3.20 -18.35
CA VAL A 224 -8.61 -2.21 -17.75
C VAL A 224 -7.59 -2.97 -16.92
N ILE A 225 -6.31 -2.73 -17.21
CA ILE A 225 -5.17 -3.38 -16.58
C ILE A 225 -4.54 -2.40 -15.61
N ASP A 226 -4.34 -2.88 -14.40
CA ASP A 226 -3.67 -2.15 -13.36
C ASP A 226 -2.14 -2.27 -13.52
N ASP A 227 -1.53 -1.34 -14.25
CA ASP A 227 -0.10 -1.36 -14.55
C ASP A 227 0.69 -0.24 -13.88
N HIS A 228 0.01 0.64 -13.14
CA HIS A 228 0.59 1.82 -12.47
C HIS A 228 1.59 2.54 -13.36
N GLY A 229 1.25 2.68 -14.65
CA GLY A 229 2.20 3.03 -15.71
C GLY A 229 2.04 4.43 -16.27
N SER A 230 1.13 5.23 -15.72
CA SER A 230 0.71 6.51 -16.27
C SER A 230 0.20 7.46 -15.19
N ARG A 231 -0.08 8.72 -15.56
CA ARG A 231 -0.69 9.70 -14.67
C ARG A 231 -2.06 9.25 -14.18
N VAL A 232 -2.46 9.74 -13.01
CA VAL A 232 -3.76 9.43 -12.42
C VAL A 232 -4.87 9.92 -13.35
N ALA A 233 -5.81 9.01 -13.67
CA ALA A 233 -6.89 9.31 -14.58
C ALA A 233 -7.94 10.28 -13.97
N PRO A 234 -8.63 11.11 -14.77
CA PRO A 234 -9.66 12.03 -14.28
C PRO A 234 -10.76 11.37 -13.43
N GLU A 235 -11.14 10.14 -13.78
CA GLU A 235 -12.13 9.35 -13.07
C GLU A 235 -11.61 8.91 -11.70
N VAL A 236 -10.33 8.54 -11.60
CA VAL A 236 -9.68 8.19 -10.33
C VAL A 236 -9.55 9.42 -9.45
N TRP A 237 -9.23 10.59 -10.01
CA TRP A 237 -9.28 11.86 -9.27
C TRP A 237 -10.66 12.18 -8.70
N SER A 238 -11.72 11.88 -9.45
CA SER A 238 -13.10 12.09 -8.99
C SER A 238 -13.46 11.14 -7.83
N LEU A 239 -12.98 9.90 -7.89
CA LEU A 239 -13.10 8.94 -6.78
C LEU A 239 -12.24 9.35 -5.57
N TYR A 240 -11.08 9.96 -5.78
CA TYR A 240 -10.26 10.50 -4.70
C TYR A 240 -10.97 11.64 -3.96
N ASP A 241 -11.63 12.56 -4.67
CA ASP A 241 -12.46 13.58 -4.02
C ASP A 241 -13.55 12.93 -3.16
N ALA A 242 -14.19 11.86 -3.63
CA ALA A 242 -15.18 11.11 -2.85
C ALA A 242 -14.54 10.41 -1.63
N ALA A 243 -13.33 9.86 -1.77
CA ALA A 243 -12.58 9.27 -0.68
C ALA A 243 -12.24 10.32 0.40
N LEU A 244 -11.81 11.51 0.00
CA LEU A 244 -11.54 12.63 0.92
C LEU A 244 -12.80 13.06 1.68
N HIS A 245 -13.95 13.15 1.01
CA HIS A 245 -15.23 13.43 1.69
C HIS A 245 -15.60 12.35 2.70
N ARG A 246 -15.26 11.08 2.42
CA ARG A 246 -15.65 9.94 3.24
C ARG A 246 -14.73 9.70 4.43
N PHE A 247 -13.41 9.81 4.21
CA PHE A 247 -12.36 9.41 5.14
C PHE A 247 -11.57 10.59 5.73
N GLY A 248 -11.68 11.79 5.13
CA GLY A 248 -10.88 12.95 5.49
C GLY A 248 -9.47 12.89 4.90
N ALA A 249 -8.57 13.69 5.48
CA ALA A 249 -7.18 13.83 5.04
C ALA A 249 -6.29 12.65 5.47
N VAL A 250 -6.62 11.45 4.98
CA VAL A 250 -5.80 10.23 5.13
C VAL A 250 -4.51 10.37 4.32
N PRO A 251 -3.35 9.88 4.80
CA PRO A 251 -2.11 9.84 4.00
C PRO A 251 -2.37 9.27 2.62
N THR A 252 -1.94 9.99 1.58
CA THR A 252 -2.20 9.62 0.19
C THR A 252 -0.89 9.49 -0.58
N LEU A 253 -0.72 8.40 -1.31
CA LEU A 253 0.43 8.13 -2.16
C LEU A 253 0.08 8.34 -3.63
N ILE A 254 0.98 8.96 -4.39
CA ILE A 254 1.04 8.77 -5.84
C ILE A 254 1.93 7.56 -6.13
N GLU A 255 1.30 6.49 -6.61
CA GLU A 255 1.94 5.22 -6.94
C GLU A 255 2.29 5.12 -8.43
N TRP A 256 3.45 4.52 -8.72
CA TRP A 256 3.95 4.35 -10.09
C TRP A 256 4.98 3.22 -10.18
N ASP A 257 4.66 2.17 -10.95
CA ASP A 257 5.48 0.94 -11.01
C ASP A 257 6.08 0.65 -12.37
N THR A 258 5.33 0.89 -13.44
CA THR A 258 5.82 0.67 -14.80
C THR A 258 6.07 2.00 -15.50
N GLN A 259 6.99 2.03 -16.47
CA GLN A 259 7.32 3.26 -17.22
C GLN A 259 7.60 4.46 -16.29
N VAL A 260 8.33 4.21 -15.20
CA VAL A 260 8.59 5.16 -14.12
C VAL A 260 9.06 6.52 -14.71
N PRO A 261 8.34 7.61 -14.44
CA PRO A 261 8.60 8.89 -15.08
C PRO A 261 9.72 9.64 -14.34
N PRO A 262 10.22 10.74 -14.90
CA PRO A 262 11.06 11.67 -14.17
C PRO A 262 10.35 12.19 -12.90
N LEU A 263 11.14 12.55 -11.89
CA LEU A 263 10.63 12.91 -10.56
C LEU A 263 9.67 14.11 -10.57
N ASP A 264 9.87 15.08 -11.46
CA ASP A 264 9.01 16.26 -11.58
C ASP A 264 7.55 15.91 -11.95
N VAL A 265 7.33 14.83 -12.69
CA VAL A 265 5.99 14.30 -13.00
C VAL A 265 5.31 13.77 -11.74
N LEU A 266 6.03 13.03 -10.89
CA LEU A 266 5.48 12.54 -9.61
C LEU A 266 5.15 13.70 -8.66
N LEU A 267 6.05 14.69 -8.59
CA LEU A 267 5.83 15.88 -7.76
C LEU A 267 4.64 16.72 -8.23
N ASP A 268 4.39 16.77 -9.52
CA ASP A 268 3.22 17.45 -10.09
C ASP A 268 1.90 16.75 -9.73
N GLU A 269 1.83 15.42 -9.82
CA GLU A 269 0.66 14.65 -9.37
C GLU A 269 0.47 14.76 -7.84
N ALA A 270 1.57 14.70 -7.06
CA ALA A 270 1.52 14.84 -5.61
C ALA A 270 1.01 16.23 -5.19
N ARG A 271 1.43 17.28 -5.91
CA ARG A 271 0.90 18.64 -5.72
C ARG A 271 -0.60 18.69 -5.99
N GLN A 272 -1.09 18.08 -7.06
CA GLN A 272 -2.53 18.03 -7.36
C GLN A 272 -3.32 17.30 -6.26
N ALA A 273 -2.83 16.15 -5.78
CA ALA A 273 -3.44 15.44 -4.66
C ALA A 273 -3.45 16.28 -3.37
N HIS A 274 -2.39 17.05 -3.12
CA HIS A 274 -2.30 17.92 -1.96
C HIS A 274 -3.28 19.11 -2.03
N GLU A 275 -3.42 19.72 -3.21
CA GLU A 275 -4.39 20.79 -3.45
C GLU A 275 -5.84 20.32 -3.21
N ARG A 276 -6.17 19.12 -3.71
CA ARG A 276 -7.47 18.47 -3.47
C ARG A 276 -7.68 18.16 -1.99
N MET A 277 -6.70 17.55 -1.32
CA MET A 277 -6.77 17.26 0.11
C MET A 277 -7.00 18.53 0.94
N SER A 278 -6.27 19.60 0.63
CA SER A 278 -6.38 20.88 1.33
C SER A 278 -7.73 21.57 1.11
N ALA A 279 -8.37 21.34 -0.04
CA ALA A 279 -9.71 21.86 -0.32
C ALA A 279 -10.83 21.15 0.47
N HIS A 280 -10.56 19.96 1.03
CA HIS A 280 -11.51 19.16 1.81
C HIS A 280 -11.22 19.17 3.33
N ALA A 281 -10.15 19.83 3.77
CA ALA A 281 -9.76 20.00 5.17
C ALA A 281 -10.45 21.22 5.81
#